data_AF-A0A9D9LQ51-F1
#
_entry.id   AF-A0A9D9LQ51-F1
#
_cell.length_a   1.000
_cell.length_b   1.000
_cell.length_c   1.000
_cell.angle_alpha   90.00
_cell.angle_beta   90.00
_cell.angle_gamma   90.00
#
_symmetry.space_group_name_H-M   'P 1'
#
loop_
_entity.id
_entity.type
_entity.pdbx_description
1 polymer ?
#
loop_
_entity_poly.entity_id
_entity_poly.type
_entity_poly.pdbx_seq_one_letter_code
_entity_poly.pdbx_strand_id
1 'polypeptide(L)'
;MIFLRYALLTLVAAAGFTSCAEKVDIDMTIEEQQSLDAWVAKHVNKNGPRAVRQENGLWVKIDNYGDTESLATNDTVTWVKYNFTLRDMTGNVIFSRYEDVAKWQGTHTKYTHYVPDYILCGEYPSNLLQGTHYLMRNTLTNHDGTKFKMHVGSKGTLYIPSSLAYGATGTSNDAGYGGQYSLNGSVPSIIDFEIVHVTKDPVKDEEKDVSEFIASTGNWKPVNDTLDYLYVDKKFRLPEGEEAYKGDSIRVDSTVKIWYVGKFLDGFVFDTNIDSIKRRVFGEVLSTGEALDFTVKEKGNSTNESGDEGSGYIKAWNYTIPHLLQGQWARIVATSFYCYGATGQYRNGSATTTNSADYLYANLVNNSYYNSYYNMMYGGYGGGYGYGYDPYDYASYYMQQELMYAQQNMGENVQTTTVTTEIQSYTPLYFEVYIEE
;
A
#
# COMPACT_ATOMS: atom_id res chain seq x y z
N MET A 1 56.67 21.77 -73.17
CA MET A 1 56.70 23.02 -72.37
C MET A 1 56.47 22.62 -70.92
N ILE A 2 57.53 22.46 -70.12
CA ILE A 2 58.19 23.51 -69.33
C ILE A 2 57.48 23.71 -67.98
N PHE A 3 58.08 23.08 -66.95
CA PHE A 3 58.23 23.49 -65.53
C PHE A 3 56.93 23.62 -64.68
N LEU A 4 56.81 23.26 -63.39
CA LEU A 4 57.70 22.96 -62.25
C LEU A 4 56.75 22.41 -61.15
N ARG A 5 56.88 21.16 -60.66
CA ARG A 5 57.52 20.77 -59.39
C ARG A 5 57.19 21.61 -58.12
N TYR A 6 56.49 20.94 -57.19
CA TYR A 6 56.54 21.02 -55.72
C TYR A 6 56.21 22.34 -55.00
N ALA A 7 55.14 22.32 -54.19
CA ALA A 7 55.18 22.75 -52.79
C ALA A 7 53.97 22.21 -51.97
N LEU A 8 54.28 21.43 -50.94
CA LEU A 8 53.70 21.37 -49.58
C LEU A 8 52.22 21.78 -49.39
N LEU A 9 51.32 20.91 -48.90
CA LEU A 9 51.30 20.34 -47.53
C LEU A 9 51.51 21.41 -46.45
N THR A 10 50.47 22.22 -46.18
CA THR A 10 50.05 22.73 -44.86
C THR A 10 48.97 23.82 -45.02
N LEU A 11 47.70 23.46 -44.79
CA LEU A 11 46.74 24.37 -44.16
C LEU A 11 45.57 23.54 -43.62
N VAL A 12 45.84 22.92 -42.47
CA VAL A 12 44.81 22.59 -41.48
C VAL A 12 44.36 23.91 -40.84
N ALA A 13 43.07 23.97 -40.55
CA ALA A 13 42.36 24.85 -39.62
C ALA A 13 41.67 26.12 -40.17
N ALA A 14 40.37 26.12 -39.89
CA ALA A 14 39.53 27.24 -39.47
C ALA A 14 38.85 28.11 -40.55
N ALA A 15 37.63 27.70 -40.91
CA ALA A 15 36.38 28.45 -40.76
C ALA A 15 35.32 27.74 -41.65
N GLY A 16 34.17 27.26 -41.20
CA GLY A 16 33.36 27.59 -40.05
C GLY A 16 31.93 27.30 -40.51
N PHE A 17 31.28 26.37 -39.84
CA PHE A 17 29.95 25.84 -40.11
C PHE A 17 28.89 26.94 -40.30
N THR A 18 28.15 26.90 -41.40
CA THR A 18 26.76 27.39 -41.45
C THR A 18 25.89 26.37 -42.20
N SER A 19 25.89 25.12 -41.74
CA SER A 19 24.69 24.30 -41.92
C SER A 19 23.79 24.68 -40.76
N CYS A 20 22.83 25.56 -41.00
CA CYS A 20 21.69 25.72 -40.12
C CYS A 20 20.90 24.41 -40.17
N ALA A 21 21.33 23.41 -39.40
CA ALA A 21 20.43 22.37 -38.94
C ALA A 21 19.43 23.08 -38.05
N GLU A 22 18.23 23.30 -38.58
CA GLU A 22 17.07 23.70 -37.79
C GLU A 22 17.00 22.72 -36.62
N LYS A 23 17.16 23.22 -35.39
CA LYS A 23 16.93 22.41 -34.20
C LYS A 23 15.43 22.12 -34.21
N VAL A 24 15.06 20.98 -34.77
CA VAL A 24 13.75 20.40 -34.51
C VAL A 24 13.79 20.08 -33.02
N ASP A 25 13.07 20.87 -32.22
CA ASP A 25 12.74 20.50 -30.84
C ASP A 25 11.87 19.25 -30.94
N ILE A 26 12.52 18.10 -30.92
CA ILE A 26 11.87 16.81 -30.89
C ILE A 26 11.24 16.68 -29.49
N ASP A 27 9.92 16.75 -29.44
CA ASP A 27 9.19 16.40 -28.23
C ASP A 27 9.29 14.88 -28.03
N MET A 28 10.20 14.48 -27.13
CA MET A 28 10.45 13.08 -26.79
C MET A 28 9.17 12.34 -26.36
N THR A 29 8.17 13.05 -25.83
CA THR A 29 6.87 12.48 -25.46
C THR A 29 6.08 12.03 -26.69
N ILE A 30 6.15 12.80 -27.79
CA ILE A 30 5.47 12.48 -29.05
C ILE A 30 6.13 11.26 -29.71
N GLU A 31 7.46 11.22 -29.76
CA GLU A 31 8.20 10.09 -30.34
C GLU A 31 7.97 8.80 -29.54
N GLU A 32 7.99 8.89 -28.21
CA GLU A 32 7.73 7.75 -27.34
C GLU A 32 6.30 7.19 -27.59
N GLN A 33 5.30 8.07 -27.65
CA GLN A 33 3.93 7.66 -27.93
C GLN A 33 3.79 7.00 -29.31
N GLN A 34 4.43 7.56 -30.35
CA GLN A 34 4.42 6.95 -31.68
C GLN A 34 5.10 5.58 -31.69
N SER A 35 6.20 5.43 -30.95
CA SER A 35 6.90 4.16 -30.78
C SER A 35 6.01 3.12 -30.08
N LEU A 36 5.31 3.52 -29.02
CA LEU A 36 4.36 2.66 -28.30
C LEU A 36 3.18 2.26 -29.21
N ASP A 37 2.59 3.20 -29.94
CA ASP A 37 1.49 2.94 -30.87
C ASP A 37 1.91 1.93 -31.95
N ALA A 38 3.12 2.09 -32.52
CA ALA A 38 3.68 1.16 -33.50
C ALA A 38 3.96 -0.22 -32.89
N TRP A 39 4.46 -0.26 -31.65
CA TRP A 39 4.72 -1.50 -30.94
C TRP A 39 3.41 -2.27 -30.68
N VAL A 40 2.38 -1.60 -30.18
CA VAL A 40 1.05 -2.22 -29.93
C VAL A 40 0.44 -2.72 -31.24
N ALA A 41 0.51 -1.94 -32.32
CA ALA A 41 0.04 -2.35 -33.64
C ALA A 41 0.73 -3.64 -34.12
N LYS A 42 2.05 -3.74 -33.95
CA LYS A 42 2.85 -4.87 -34.42
C LYS A 42 2.76 -6.11 -33.54
N HIS A 43 2.69 -5.95 -32.22
CA HIS A 43 2.84 -7.06 -31.26
C HIS A 43 1.51 -7.50 -30.64
N VAL A 44 0.56 -6.59 -30.47
CA VAL A 44 -0.72 -6.87 -29.78
C VAL A 44 -1.86 -6.97 -30.79
N ASN A 45 -1.96 -5.98 -31.69
CA ASN A 45 -3.08 -5.83 -32.62
C ASN A 45 -2.81 -6.41 -34.02
N LYS A 46 -1.72 -7.17 -34.20
CA LYS A 46 -1.31 -7.74 -35.49
C LYS A 46 -2.42 -8.51 -36.21
N ASN A 47 -3.24 -9.23 -35.45
CA ASN A 47 -4.30 -10.11 -35.97
C ASN A 47 -5.71 -9.57 -35.67
N GLY A 48 -5.85 -8.25 -35.48
CA GLY A 48 -7.11 -7.59 -35.15
C GLY A 48 -7.02 -6.76 -33.86
N PRO A 49 -7.98 -5.85 -33.64
CA PRO A 49 -7.96 -4.96 -32.48
C PRO A 49 -8.20 -5.74 -31.19
N ARG A 50 -7.16 -5.84 -30.35
CA ARG A 50 -7.20 -6.46 -29.01
C ARG A 50 -7.00 -5.43 -27.90
N ALA A 51 -6.07 -4.50 -28.11
CA ALA A 51 -5.89 -3.33 -27.27
C ALA A 51 -6.46 -2.09 -27.95
N VAL A 52 -7.08 -1.21 -27.18
CA VAL A 52 -7.70 0.03 -27.65
C VAL A 52 -7.03 1.23 -27.00
N ARG A 53 -6.63 2.20 -27.83
CA ARG A 53 -6.05 3.46 -27.38
C ARG A 53 -7.13 4.33 -26.74
N GLN A 54 -6.89 4.76 -25.52
CA GLN A 54 -7.73 5.71 -24.79
C GLN A 54 -7.27 7.15 -25.07
N GLU A 55 -8.06 8.13 -24.62
CA GLU A 55 -7.83 9.55 -24.93
C GLU A 55 -6.49 10.06 -24.39
N ASN A 56 -6.05 9.55 -23.25
CA ASN A 56 -4.77 9.91 -22.61
C ASN A 56 -3.54 9.22 -23.21
N GLY A 57 -3.69 8.40 -24.27
CA GLY A 57 -2.57 7.69 -24.92
C GLY A 57 -2.26 6.30 -24.35
N LEU A 58 -2.93 5.89 -23.27
CA LEU A 58 -2.89 4.53 -22.74
C LEU A 58 -3.51 3.54 -23.74
N TRP A 59 -2.94 2.35 -23.88
CA TRP A 59 -3.60 1.24 -24.55
C TRP A 59 -4.12 0.22 -23.54
N VAL A 60 -5.38 -0.18 -23.69
CA VAL A 60 -6.04 -1.12 -22.79
C VAL A 60 -6.50 -2.35 -23.56
N LYS A 61 -6.05 -3.53 -23.13
CA LYS A 61 -6.58 -4.82 -23.54
C LYS A 61 -7.32 -5.43 -22.36
N ILE A 62 -8.61 -5.71 -22.52
CA ILE A 62 -9.42 -6.39 -21.49
C ILE A 62 -9.59 -7.85 -21.88
N ASP A 63 -9.26 -8.73 -20.95
CA ASP A 63 -9.42 -10.19 -21.09
C ASP A 63 -10.67 -10.69 -20.36
N ASN A 64 -11.07 -10.01 -19.28
CA ASN A 64 -12.30 -10.29 -18.54
C ASN A 64 -12.90 -8.97 -18.02
N TYR A 65 -14.20 -8.76 -18.21
CA TYR A 65 -14.90 -7.57 -17.70
C TYR A 65 -15.26 -7.68 -16.22
N GLY A 66 -15.22 -8.88 -15.63
CA GLY A 66 -15.63 -9.10 -14.25
C GLY A 66 -17.14 -9.13 -14.07
N ASP A 67 -17.59 -8.96 -12.83
CA ASP A 67 -19.01 -8.87 -12.47
C ASP A 67 -19.52 -7.45 -12.74
N THR A 68 -20.11 -7.23 -13.91
CA THR A 68 -20.60 -5.90 -14.33
C THR A 68 -21.77 -5.37 -13.51
N GLU A 69 -22.39 -6.22 -12.69
CA GLU A 69 -23.44 -5.81 -11.75
C GLU A 69 -22.86 -5.41 -10.38
N SER A 70 -21.58 -5.69 -10.13
CA SER A 70 -20.89 -5.27 -8.90
C SER A 70 -20.66 -3.77 -8.88
N LEU A 71 -20.26 -3.25 -7.71
CA LEU A 71 -19.74 -1.89 -7.60
C LEU A 71 -18.58 -1.67 -8.58
N ALA A 72 -18.69 -0.61 -9.39
CA ALA A 72 -17.62 -0.18 -10.27
C ALA A 72 -16.54 0.60 -9.51
N THR A 73 -15.29 0.49 -9.93
CA THR A 73 -14.17 1.24 -9.32
C THR A 73 -14.34 2.76 -9.42
N ASN A 74 -15.12 3.25 -10.41
CA ASN A 74 -15.30 4.68 -10.64
C ASN A 74 -16.62 5.28 -10.12
N ASP A 75 -17.43 4.51 -9.39
CA ASP A 75 -18.75 4.96 -8.95
C ASP A 75 -18.70 6.23 -8.08
N THR A 76 -17.81 6.25 -7.09
CA THR A 76 -17.46 7.38 -6.24
C THR A 76 -15.97 7.30 -5.90
N VAL A 77 -15.56 7.84 -4.75
CA VAL A 77 -14.34 7.37 -4.07
C VAL A 77 -14.59 5.92 -3.63
N THR A 78 -13.70 5.01 -4.03
CA THR A 78 -13.75 3.59 -3.65
C THR A 78 -12.40 3.11 -3.16
N TRP A 79 -12.38 2.07 -2.34
CA TRP A 79 -11.18 1.30 -2.01
C TRP A 79 -11.13 0.06 -2.90
N VAL A 80 -9.97 -0.18 -3.50
CA VAL A 80 -9.79 -1.22 -4.51
C VAL A 80 -8.63 -2.12 -4.11
N LYS A 81 -8.87 -3.43 -4.01
CA LYS A 81 -7.78 -4.42 -3.99
C LYS A 81 -7.50 -4.83 -5.42
N TYR A 82 -6.27 -4.64 -5.89
CA TYR A 82 -5.86 -5.08 -7.22
C TYR A 82 -4.51 -5.78 -7.21
N ASN A 83 -4.41 -6.84 -8.00
CA ASN A 83 -3.16 -7.50 -8.28
C ASN A 83 -2.55 -6.92 -9.55
N PHE A 84 -1.23 -6.88 -9.62
CA PHE A 84 -0.55 -6.50 -10.84
C PHE A 84 0.83 -7.14 -11.00
N THR A 85 1.29 -7.18 -12.25
CA THR A 85 2.69 -7.40 -12.61
C THR A 85 3.12 -6.31 -13.60
N LEU A 86 4.12 -5.52 -13.21
CA LEU A 86 4.76 -4.52 -14.05
C LEU A 86 5.91 -5.15 -14.84
N ARG A 87 5.97 -4.87 -16.14
CA ARG A 87 7.03 -5.32 -17.03
C ARG A 87 7.55 -4.18 -17.90
N ASP A 88 8.79 -4.33 -18.36
CA ASP A 88 9.28 -3.55 -19.49
C ASP A 88 8.69 -4.06 -20.82
N MET A 89 8.99 -3.36 -21.93
CA MET A 89 8.50 -3.71 -23.26
C MET A 89 9.09 -5.01 -23.85
N THR A 90 10.05 -5.63 -23.17
CA THR A 90 10.62 -6.94 -23.53
C THR A 90 10.01 -8.09 -22.71
N GLY A 91 9.23 -7.76 -21.67
CA GLY A 91 8.55 -8.70 -20.79
C GLY A 91 9.26 -8.99 -19.47
N ASN A 92 10.39 -8.33 -19.20
CA ASN A 92 11.12 -8.50 -17.95
C ASN A 92 10.28 -7.96 -16.78
N VAL A 93 10.23 -8.71 -15.68
CA VAL A 93 9.44 -8.34 -14.50
C VAL A 93 10.17 -7.28 -13.70
N ILE A 94 9.49 -6.15 -13.49
CA ILE A 94 9.96 -5.06 -12.65
C ILE A 94 9.35 -5.17 -11.25
N PHE A 95 8.02 -5.30 -11.16
CA PHE A 95 7.28 -5.51 -9.91
C PHE A 95 6.18 -6.55 -10.06
N SER A 96 5.85 -7.25 -8.99
CA SER A 96 4.67 -8.11 -8.95
C SER A 96 4.11 -8.26 -7.53
N ARG A 97 2.77 -8.25 -7.42
CA ARG A 97 2.05 -8.64 -6.20
C ARG A 97 1.87 -10.15 -6.07
N TYR A 98 2.19 -10.91 -7.13
CA TYR A 98 1.98 -12.34 -7.17
C TYR A 98 3.18 -13.12 -6.60
N GLU A 99 2.91 -14.00 -5.63
CA GLU A 99 3.94 -14.81 -4.98
C GLU A 99 4.63 -15.77 -5.95
N ASP A 100 3.88 -16.38 -6.87
CA ASP A 100 4.39 -17.33 -7.85
C ASP A 100 5.33 -16.67 -8.86
N VAL A 101 5.06 -15.42 -9.26
CA VAL A 101 5.97 -14.60 -10.07
C VAL A 101 7.28 -14.35 -9.33
N ALA A 102 7.23 -13.96 -8.06
CA ALA A 102 8.43 -13.75 -7.24
C ALA A 102 9.24 -15.05 -7.06
N LYS A 103 8.57 -16.19 -6.85
CA LYS A 103 9.21 -17.51 -6.79
C LYS A 103 9.88 -17.88 -8.11
N TRP A 104 9.20 -17.63 -9.23
CA TRP A 104 9.74 -17.90 -10.57
C TRP A 104 10.95 -17.01 -10.92
N GLN A 105 10.91 -15.75 -10.49
CA GLN A 105 12.02 -14.80 -10.60
C GLN A 105 13.15 -15.03 -9.59
N GLY A 106 12.97 -15.92 -8.60
CA GLY A 106 13.94 -16.11 -7.52
C GLY A 106 14.12 -14.88 -6.63
N THR A 107 13.15 -13.95 -6.62
CA THR A 107 13.12 -12.75 -5.76
C THR A 107 12.20 -12.91 -4.55
N HIS A 108 11.57 -14.09 -4.41
CA HIS A 108 10.71 -14.42 -3.28
C HIS A 108 11.43 -14.25 -1.94
N THR A 109 10.73 -13.63 -0.99
CA THR A 109 11.20 -13.51 0.38
C THR A 109 10.09 -13.85 1.37
N LYS A 110 10.47 -14.49 2.48
CA LYS A 110 9.57 -14.85 3.58
C LYS A 110 9.12 -13.65 4.41
N TYR A 111 9.73 -12.49 4.19
CA TYR A 111 9.36 -11.23 4.84
C TYR A 111 8.32 -10.43 4.03
N THR A 112 7.72 -11.01 2.99
CA THR A 112 6.73 -10.32 2.16
C THR A 112 5.44 -11.11 2.10
N HIS A 113 4.35 -10.44 2.44
CA HIS A 113 3.01 -10.96 2.36
C HIS A 113 2.44 -10.67 0.98
N TYR A 114 2.61 -11.61 0.06
CA TYR A 114 2.18 -11.44 -1.34
C TYR A 114 0.65 -11.48 -1.47
N VAL A 115 0.04 -10.30 -1.32
CA VAL A 115 -1.40 -10.07 -1.45
C VAL A 115 -1.68 -8.91 -2.41
N PRO A 116 -2.90 -8.80 -2.97
CA PRO A 116 -3.30 -7.63 -3.75
C PRO A 116 -3.00 -6.31 -3.04
N ASP A 117 -2.66 -5.30 -3.80
CA ASP A 117 -2.45 -3.94 -3.30
C ASP A 117 -3.81 -3.28 -3.04
N TYR A 118 -3.98 -2.66 -1.88
CA TYR A 118 -5.24 -2.15 -1.36
C TYR A 118 -5.15 -0.64 -1.19
N ILE A 119 -5.84 0.04 -2.08
CA ILE A 119 -5.59 1.45 -2.35
C ILE A 119 -6.88 2.23 -2.48
N LEU A 120 -6.79 3.51 -2.13
CA LEU A 120 -7.86 4.46 -2.37
C LEU A 120 -7.89 4.87 -3.85
N CYS A 121 -8.98 4.56 -4.53
CA CYS A 121 -9.30 5.04 -5.86
C CYS A 121 -10.15 6.31 -5.75
N GLY A 122 -9.49 7.43 -5.42
CA GLY A 122 -10.11 8.75 -5.28
C GLY A 122 -10.11 9.59 -6.56
N GLU A 123 -10.54 10.84 -6.45
CA GLU A 123 -10.51 11.80 -7.56
C GLU A 123 -9.07 12.07 -8.04
N TYR A 124 -8.12 12.15 -7.12
CA TYR A 124 -6.71 12.34 -7.41
C TYR A 124 -5.94 11.01 -7.37
N PRO A 125 -4.90 10.85 -8.21
CA PRO A 125 -4.13 9.60 -8.36
C PRO A 125 -3.22 9.25 -7.17
N SER A 126 -3.50 9.76 -5.96
CA SER A 126 -2.72 9.61 -4.71
C SER A 126 -1.53 8.64 -4.78
N ASN A 127 -1.82 7.34 -4.64
CA ASN A 127 -0.86 6.23 -4.60
C ASN A 127 -0.99 5.32 -5.84
N LEU A 128 -1.49 5.82 -6.95
CA LEU A 128 -1.68 5.08 -8.20
C LEU A 128 -0.81 5.71 -9.29
N LEU A 129 -0.22 4.88 -10.15
CA LEU A 129 0.34 5.41 -11.40
C LEU A 129 -0.79 6.10 -12.15
N GLN A 130 -0.50 7.22 -12.81
CA GLN A 130 -1.54 7.98 -13.52
C GLN A 130 -2.30 7.11 -14.53
N GLY A 131 -1.62 6.17 -15.19
CA GLY A 131 -2.23 5.20 -16.09
C GLY A 131 -3.20 4.24 -15.38
N THR A 132 -2.83 3.70 -14.22
CA THR A 132 -3.70 2.81 -13.42
C THR A 132 -4.86 3.56 -12.77
N HIS A 133 -4.65 4.80 -12.32
CA HIS A 133 -5.72 5.67 -11.87
C HIS A 133 -6.70 5.97 -12.99
N TYR A 134 -6.21 6.29 -14.18
CA TYR A 134 -7.06 6.50 -15.34
C TYR A 134 -7.90 5.27 -15.68
N LEU A 135 -7.28 4.08 -15.70
CA LEU A 135 -7.98 2.79 -15.89
C LEU A 135 -9.14 2.64 -14.90
N MET A 136 -8.90 2.89 -13.61
CA MET A 136 -9.88 2.65 -12.55
C MET A 136 -10.92 3.76 -12.40
N ARG A 137 -10.65 5.00 -12.83
CA ARG A 137 -11.56 6.15 -12.64
C ARG A 137 -12.35 6.55 -13.87
N ASN A 138 -11.99 6.06 -15.06
CA ASN A 138 -12.65 6.48 -16.29
C ASN A 138 -13.56 5.40 -16.87
N THR A 139 -14.53 5.85 -17.65
CA THR A 139 -15.29 4.97 -18.54
C THR A 139 -14.46 4.76 -19.80
N LEU A 140 -14.07 3.51 -20.05
CA LEU A 140 -13.13 3.15 -21.11
C LEU A 140 -13.86 2.73 -22.37
N THR A 141 -13.14 2.79 -23.49
CA THR A 141 -13.66 2.40 -24.81
C THR A 141 -13.13 1.04 -25.22
N ASN A 142 -14.04 0.16 -25.65
CA ASN A 142 -13.75 -1.15 -26.17
C ASN A 142 -13.53 -1.12 -27.70
N HIS A 143 -13.05 -2.23 -28.27
CA HIS A 143 -12.67 -2.33 -29.68
C HIS A 143 -13.85 -2.20 -30.64
N ASP A 144 -15.05 -2.54 -30.18
CA ASP A 144 -16.33 -2.37 -30.87
C ASP A 144 -16.96 -0.98 -30.65
N GLY A 145 -16.27 -0.09 -29.92
CA GLY A 145 -16.74 1.25 -29.58
C GLY A 145 -17.66 1.32 -28.37
N THR A 146 -18.03 0.17 -27.77
CA THR A 146 -18.80 0.15 -26.53
C THR A 146 -18.01 0.72 -25.36
N LYS A 147 -18.73 1.15 -24.33
CA LYS A 147 -18.16 1.76 -23.13
C LYS A 147 -18.25 0.78 -21.96
N PHE A 148 -17.21 0.72 -21.15
CA PHE A 148 -17.18 -0.13 -19.96
C PHE A 148 -16.46 0.54 -18.79
N LYS A 149 -16.68 0.01 -17.59
CA LYS A 149 -16.03 0.38 -16.35
C LYS A 149 -15.32 -0.83 -15.77
N MET A 150 -14.42 -0.62 -14.81
CA MET A 150 -13.80 -1.73 -14.08
C MET A 150 -14.67 -2.14 -12.89
N HIS A 151 -14.74 -3.43 -12.67
CA HIS A 151 -15.52 -4.10 -11.63
C HIS A 151 -14.67 -5.19 -10.99
N VAL A 152 -15.18 -5.78 -9.90
CA VAL A 152 -14.55 -6.96 -9.32
C VAL A 152 -14.43 -8.06 -10.38
N GLY A 153 -13.25 -8.66 -10.51
CA GLY A 153 -12.94 -9.67 -11.51
C GLY A 153 -12.53 -9.11 -12.89
N SER A 154 -12.52 -7.78 -13.10
CA SER A 154 -11.94 -7.22 -14.32
C SER A 154 -10.45 -7.57 -14.41
N LYS A 155 -10.01 -8.10 -15.57
CA LYS A 155 -8.62 -8.49 -15.84
C LYS A 155 -8.18 -8.02 -17.22
N GLY A 156 -6.93 -7.63 -17.34
CA GLY A 156 -6.38 -7.22 -18.61
C GLY A 156 -4.93 -6.77 -18.55
N THR A 157 -4.51 -6.12 -19.62
CA THR A 157 -3.16 -5.59 -19.80
C THR A 157 -3.24 -4.11 -20.20
N LEU A 158 -2.49 -3.28 -19.50
CA LEU A 158 -2.20 -1.90 -19.86
C LEU A 158 -0.86 -1.81 -20.59
N TYR A 159 -0.80 -1.01 -21.64
CA TYR A 159 0.47 -0.54 -22.23
C TYR A 159 0.53 0.97 -22.04
N ILE A 160 1.48 1.41 -21.21
CA ILE A 160 1.48 2.72 -20.57
C ILE A 160 2.68 3.52 -21.08
N PRO A 161 2.49 4.72 -21.65
CA PRO A 161 3.60 5.62 -21.91
C PRO A 161 4.25 6.05 -20.58
N SER A 162 5.55 6.34 -20.61
CA SER A 162 6.36 6.68 -19.44
C SER A 162 5.77 7.85 -18.65
N SER A 163 5.18 8.84 -19.33
CA SER A 163 4.52 10.00 -18.73
C SER A 163 3.32 9.65 -17.84
N LEU A 164 2.67 8.51 -18.08
CA LEU A 164 1.59 7.97 -17.26
C LEU A 164 2.04 6.84 -16.32
N ALA A 165 3.33 6.50 -16.36
CA ALA A 165 3.98 5.49 -15.52
C ALA A 165 5.09 6.14 -14.66
N TYR A 166 6.35 5.79 -14.88
CA TYR A 166 7.50 6.17 -14.04
C TYR A 166 8.34 7.33 -14.60
N GLY A 167 7.84 8.03 -15.61
CA GLY A 167 8.42 9.25 -16.18
C GLY A 167 9.90 9.12 -16.54
N ALA A 168 10.63 10.24 -16.46
CA ALA A 168 12.05 10.31 -16.78
C ALA A 168 12.97 9.62 -15.78
N THR A 169 12.48 9.25 -14.60
CA THR A 169 13.30 8.64 -13.54
C THR A 169 13.35 7.13 -13.63
N GLY A 170 12.28 6.49 -14.13
CA GLY A 170 12.15 5.04 -14.06
C GLY A 170 11.93 4.57 -12.63
N THR A 171 12.18 3.29 -12.37
CA THR A 171 11.95 2.69 -11.05
C THR A 171 12.72 1.38 -10.85
N SER A 172 13.03 1.07 -9.59
CA SER A 172 13.65 -0.17 -9.16
C SER A 172 13.22 -0.46 -7.73
N ASN A 173 13.20 -1.74 -7.34
CA ASN A 173 12.87 -2.11 -5.97
C ASN A 173 13.59 -3.39 -5.58
N ASP A 174 14.31 -3.33 -4.45
CA ASP A 174 14.97 -4.48 -3.85
C ASP A 174 14.14 -5.06 -2.67
N ALA A 175 12.93 -4.53 -2.44
CA ALA A 175 11.95 -5.12 -1.52
C ALA A 175 11.24 -6.33 -2.17
N GLY A 176 10.49 -7.10 -1.39
CA GLY A 176 9.99 -8.41 -1.83
C GLY A 176 9.01 -8.40 -3.01
N TYR A 177 8.42 -7.26 -3.37
CA TYR A 177 7.60 -7.12 -4.58
C TYR A 177 8.43 -6.79 -5.84
N GLY A 178 9.74 -6.57 -5.68
CA GLY A 178 10.71 -6.38 -6.76
C GLY A 178 10.92 -7.63 -7.62
N GLY A 179 10.97 -7.42 -8.92
CA GLY A 179 11.49 -8.38 -9.89
C GLY A 179 13.00 -8.31 -10.02
N GLN A 180 13.57 -9.10 -10.94
CA GLN A 180 15.02 -9.12 -11.18
C GLN A 180 15.54 -7.85 -11.88
N TYR A 181 14.65 -7.02 -12.43
CA TYR A 181 14.99 -5.93 -13.32
C TYR A 181 14.45 -4.60 -12.82
N SER A 182 15.15 -3.52 -13.19
CA SER A 182 14.66 -2.15 -13.06
C SER A 182 14.04 -1.66 -14.36
N LEU A 183 13.15 -0.68 -14.25
CA LEU A 183 12.62 0.04 -15.40
C LEU A 183 13.44 1.33 -15.57
N ASN A 184 13.98 1.54 -16.77
CA ASN A 184 14.66 2.78 -17.11
C ASN A 184 13.69 3.97 -17.12
N GLY A 185 14.23 5.18 -17.07
CA GLY A 185 13.46 6.40 -17.31
C GLY A 185 13.07 6.55 -18.78
N SER A 186 11.97 7.28 -19.01
CA SER A 186 11.46 7.64 -20.34
C SER A 186 11.23 6.44 -21.26
N VAL A 187 10.77 5.32 -20.69
CA VAL A 187 10.35 4.14 -21.47
C VAL A 187 8.91 3.74 -21.11
N PRO A 188 8.12 3.27 -22.09
CA PRO A 188 6.83 2.68 -21.81
C PRO A 188 6.94 1.40 -20.97
N SER A 189 5.83 1.03 -20.34
CA SER A 189 5.72 -0.19 -19.53
C SER A 189 4.43 -0.96 -19.80
N ILE A 190 4.41 -2.20 -19.34
CA ILE A 190 3.27 -3.11 -19.45
C ILE A 190 2.81 -3.45 -18.05
N ILE A 191 1.51 -3.34 -17.77
CA ILE A 191 0.92 -3.78 -16.50
C ILE A 191 -0.18 -4.80 -16.78
N ASP A 192 0.05 -6.05 -16.40
CA ASP A 192 -1.01 -7.04 -16.27
C ASP A 192 -1.71 -6.82 -14.93
N PHE A 193 -3.04 -6.73 -14.91
CA PHE A 193 -3.81 -6.40 -13.71
C PHE A 193 -5.04 -7.29 -13.52
N GLU A 194 -5.48 -7.36 -12.26
CA GLU A 194 -6.77 -7.93 -11.85
C GLU A 194 -7.36 -7.11 -10.71
N ILE A 195 -8.62 -6.70 -10.86
CA ILE A 195 -9.41 -6.11 -9.76
C ILE A 195 -9.99 -7.24 -8.93
N VAL A 196 -9.60 -7.32 -7.65
CA VAL A 196 -9.95 -8.42 -6.75
C VAL A 196 -11.09 -8.04 -5.82
N HIS A 197 -11.16 -6.78 -5.40
CA HIS A 197 -12.19 -6.28 -4.49
C HIS A 197 -12.44 -4.80 -4.70
N VAL A 198 -13.68 -4.36 -4.52
CA VAL A 198 -14.07 -2.95 -4.56
C VAL A 198 -15.08 -2.69 -3.44
N THR A 199 -14.84 -1.66 -2.62
CA THR A 199 -15.72 -1.27 -1.54
C THR A 199 -15.81 0.25 -1.40
N LYS A 200 -16.89 0.75 -0.81
CA LYS A 200 -16.99 2.14 -0.34
C LYS A 200 -16.67 2.26 1.14
N ASP A 201 -16.68 1.15 1.86
CA ASP A 201 -16.63 1.09 3.32
C ASP A 201 -15.61 0.02 3.75
N PRO A 202 -14.32 0.36 3.72
CA PRO A 202 -13.25 -0.58 4.10
C PRO A 202 -13.32 -0.96 5.59
N VAL A 203 -14.00 -0.15 6.40
CA VAL A 203 -14.21 -0.39 7.84
C VAL A 203 -15.17 -1.56 8.02
N LYS A 204 -16.32 -1.54 7.34
CA LYS A 204 -17.25 -2.68 7.38
C LYS A 204 -16.63 -3.99 6.88
N ASP A 205 -15.72 -3.92 5.92
CA ASP A 205 -15.03 -5.11 5.43
C ASP A 205 -14.10 -5.72 6.50
N GLU A 206 -13.26 -4.91 7.16
CA GLU A 206 -12.41 -5.43 8.24
C GLU A 206 -13.20 -5.89 9.47
N GLU A 207 -14.33 -5.22 9.78
CA GLU A 207 -15.26 -5.62 10.85
C GLU A 207 -15.84 -7.02 10.59
N LYS A 208 -16.21 -7.27 9.33
CA LYS A 208 -16.66 -8.58 8.87
C LYS A 208 -15.54 -9.61 8.99
N ASP A 209 -14.33 -9.29 8.51
CA ASP A 209 -13.17 -10.20 8.56
C ASP A 209 -12.84 -10.60 10.02
N VAL A 210 -12.85 -9.65 10.96
CA VAL A 210 -12.65 -9.92 12.40
C VAL A 210 -13.78 -10.79 12.96
N SER A 211 -15.03 -10.50 12.60
CA SER A 211 -16.20 -11.26 13.04
C SER A 211 -16.15 -12.72 12.59
N GLU A 212 -15.79 -12.96 11.33
CA GLU A 212 -15.62 -14.32 10.77
C GLU A 212 -14.44 -15.05 11.42
N PHE A 213 -13.33 -14.34 11.68
CA PHE A 213 -12.16 -14.91 12.34
C PHE A 213 -12.44 -15.37 13.78
N ILE A 214 -13.17 -14.58 14.57
CA ILE A 214 -13.53 -14.98 15.95
C ILE A 214 -14.61 -16.06 15.99
N ALA A 215 -15.49 -16.12 14.98
CA ALA A 215 -16.51 -17.16 14.89
C ALA A 215 -15.90 -18.53 14.53
N SER A 216 -14.80 -18.53 13.77
CA SER A 216 -14.13 -19.75 13.32
C SER A 216 -13.12 -20.34 14.33
N THR A 217 -12.73 -19.59 15.37
CA THR A 217 -11.65 -20.01 16.28
C THR A 217 -11.89 -19.65 17.74
N GLY A 218 -11.37 -20.45 18.68
CA GLY A 218 -10.97 -19.99 20.02
C GLY A 218 -12.05 -19.62 21.04
N ASN A 219 -11.61 -18.97 22.13
CA ASN A 219 -12.41 -18.54 23.28
C ASN A 219 -12.50 -17.01 23.38
N TRP A 220 -12.68 -16.33 22.23
CA TRP A 220 -12.65 -14.87 22.16
C TRP A 220 -13.69 -14.22 23.05
N LYS A 221 -13.26 -13.16 23.75
CA LYS A 221 -14.12 -12.27 24.53
C LYS A 221 -13.81 -10.82 24.17
N PRO A 222 -14.82 -9.94 24.13
CA PRO A 222 -14.54 -8.51 23.97
C PRO A 222 -13.62 -8.06 25.11
N VAL A 223 -12.69 -7.17 24.82
CA VAL A 223 -11.80 -6.62 25.85
C VAL A 223 -12.58 -5.75 26.84
N ASN A 224 -13.59 -5.04 26.34
CA ASN A 224 -14.54 -4.24 27.12
C ASN A 224 -15.86 -4.13 26.34
N ASP A 225 -16.98 -3.96 27.04
CA ASP A 225 -18.34 -3.84 26.49
C ASP A 225 -18.55 -2.58 25.63
N THR A 226 -17.61 -1.63 25.66
CA THR A 226 -17.67 -0.38 24.89
C THR A 226 -16.66 -0.31 23.74
N LEU A 227 -15.84 -1.34 23.55
CA LEU A 227 -14.81 -1.38 22.51
C LEU A 227 -15.18 -2.46 21.49
N ASP A 228 -15.83 -2.03 20.41
CA ASP A 228 -16.23 -2.92 19.34
C ASP A 228 -15.01 -3.42 18.56
N TYR A 229 -15.07 -4.67 18.10
CA TYR A 229 -14.04 -5.29 17.27
C TYR A 229 -12.61 -5.32 17.85
N LEU A 230 -12.50 -5.34 19.19
CA LEU A 230 -11.29 -5.67 19.92
C LEU A 230 -11.56 -6.85 20.85
N TYR A 231 -10.95 -8.00 20.54
CA TYR A 231 -11.18 -9.25 21.26
C TYR A 231 -9.87 -9.83 21.81
N VAL A 232 -10.01 -10.53 22.94
CA VAL A 232 -8.93 -11.23 23.62
C VAL A 232 -9.33 -12.67 23.94
N ASP A 233 -8.42 -13.61 23.71
CA ASP A 233 -8.48 -14.95 24.27
C ASP A 233 -7.44 -15.06 25.39
N LYS A 234 -7.93 -14.87 26.63
CA LYS A 234 -7.12 -14.97 27.85
C LYS A 234 -6.79 -16.40 28.25
N LYS A 235 -7.39 -17.40 27.61
CA LYS A 235 -7.16 -18.84 27.89
C LYS A 235 -6.18 -19.47 26.91
N PHE A 236 -5.60 -18.69 25.99
CA PHE A 236 -4.62 -19.20 25.06
C PHE A 236 -3.43 -19.82 25.80
N ARG A 237 -3.12 -21.08 25.48
CA ARG A 237 -2.07 -21.89 26.15
C ARG A 237 -2.23 -22.05 27.66
N LEU A 238 -3.43 -21.84 28.21
CA LEU A 238 -3.73 -22.23 29.58
C LEU A 238 -3.66 -23.77 29.69
N PRO A 239 -2.89 -24.33 30.63
CA PRO A 239 -2.82 -25.78 30.81
C PRO A 239 -4.20 -26.41 31.08
N GLU A 240 -4.42 -27.60 30.56
CA GLU A 240 -5.69 -28.32 30.75
C GLU A 240 -5.92 -28.62 32.23
N GLY A 241 -7.09 -28.25 32.75
CA GLY A 241 -7.47 -28.45 34.16
C GLY A 241 -7.06 -27.32 35.13
N GLU A 242 -6.41 -26.25 34.66
CA GLU A 242 -6.21 -25.04 35.48
C GLU A 242 -7.37 -24.06 35.35
N GLU A 243 -7.81 -23.49 36.48
CA GLU A 243 -8.95 -22.57 36.51
C GLU A 243 -8.59 -21.15 36.04
N ALA A 244 -7.33 -20.71 36.20
CA ALA A 244 -6.83 -19.43 35.75
C ALA A 244 -5.29 -19.37 35.83
N TYR A 245 -4.68 -18.44 35.09
CA TYR A 245 -3.32 -17.99 35.34
C TYR A 245 -3.19 -17.42 36.77
N LYS A 246 -2.05 -17.67 37.43
CA LYS A 246 -1.80 -17.30 38.85
C LYS A 246 -0.84 -16.13 39.06
N GLY A 247 -0.44 -15.44 37.99
CA GLY A 247 0.47 -14.30 38.10
C GLY A 247 -0.18 -13.05 38.68
N ASP A 248 0.66 -12.08 39.03
CA ASP A 248 0.21 -10.80 39.57
C ASP A 248 -0.53 -9.98 38.51
N SER A 249 -1.53 -9.21 38.95
CA SER A 249 -2.24 -8.28 38.08
C SER A 249 -1.33 -7.12 37.70
N ILE A 250 -1.35 -6.75 36.41
CA ILE A 250 -0.54 -5.65 35.91
C ILE A 250 -1.12 -4.32 36.41
N ARG A 251 -0.28 -3.49 37.06
CA ARG A 251 -0.69 -2.21 37.64
C ARG A 251 -0.44 -1.06 36.67
N VAL A 252 -1.23 -0.01 36.81
CA VAL A 252 -0.92 1.30 36.22
C VAL A 252 0.48 1.74 36.64
N ASP A 253 1.21 2.38 35.73
CA ASP A 253 2.60 2.84 35.88
C ASP A 253 3.63 1.73 36.12
N SER A 254 3.24 0.46 36.04
CA SER A 254 4.19 -0.65 35.99
C SER A 254 4.72 -0.86 34.58
N THR A 255 5.96 -1.31 34.49
CA THR A 255 6.58 -1.80 33.24
C THR A 255 6.60 -3.32 33.27
N VAL A 256 6.06 -3.93 32.23
CA VAL A 256 6.12 -5.37 31.99
C VAL A 256 6.94 -5.66 30.74
N LYS A 257 7.52 -6.85 30.69
CA LYS A 257 8.24 -7.36 29.52
C LYS A 257 7.34 -8.22 28.67
N ILE A 258 7.32 -7.96 27.37
CA ILE A 258 6.40 -8.62 26.42
C ILE A 258 7.18 -9.36 25.35
N TRP A 259 6.85 -10.63 25.18
CA TRP A 259 7.21 -11.43 24.03
C TRP A 259 6.00 -11.58 23.12
N TYR A 260 6.16 -11.40 21.81
CA TYR A 260 5.02 -11.38 20.89
C TYR A 260 5.29 -12.04 19.54
N VAL A 261 4.20 -12.44 18.90
CA VAL A 261 4.12 -12.77 17.47
C VAL A 261 2.95 -11.99 16.87
N GLY A 262 3.24 -11.07 15.94
CA GLY A 262 2.24 -10.37 15.15
C GLY A 262 1.93 -11.11 13.85
N LYS A 263 0.64 -11.32 13.56
CA LYS A 263 0.17 -12.01 12.36
C LYS A 263 -1.00 -11.28 11.70
N PHE A 264 -1.14 -11.50 10.40
CA PHE A 264 -2.40 -11.28 9.70
C PHE A 264 -3.41 -12.38 10.05
N LEU A 265 -4.69 -12.15 9.72
CA LEU A 265 -5.76 -13.12 10.01
C LEU A 265 -5.60 -14.45 9.25
N ASP A 266 -4.86 -14.46 8.13
CA ASP A 266 -4.52 -15.68 7.40
C ASP A 266 -3.36 -16.48 8.03
N GLY A 267 -2.77 -15.97 9.12
CA GLY A 267 -1.70 -16.59 9.87
C GLY A 267 -0.29 -16.20 9.40
N PHE A 268 -0.12 -15.39 8.37
CA PHE A 268 1.18 -14.88 7.96
C PHE A 268 1.78 -14.01 9.08
N VAL A 269 3.02 -14.31 9.49
CA VAL A 269 3.70 -13.61 10.58
C VAL A 269 4.44 -12.40 10.00
N PHE A 270 4.02 -11.20 10.39
CA PHE A 270 4.65 -9.97 9.91
C PHE A 270 5.81 -9.50 10.79
N ASP A 271 5.77 -9.82 12.08
CA ASP A 271 6.78 -9.40 13.06
C ASP A 271 6.78 -10.27 14.34
N THR A 272 7.93 -10.37 15.00
CA THR A 272 8.09 -11.07 16.29
C THR A 272 9.44 -10.76 16.92
N ASN A 273 9.46 -10.60 18.24
CA ASN A 273 10.70 -10.57 19.01
C ASN A 273 11.16 -11.96 19.50
N ILE A 274 10.53 -13.06 19.10
CA ILE A 274 10.87 -14.42 19.57
C ILE A 274 11.75 -15.16 18.55
N ASP A 275 13.01 -15.41 18.89
CA ASP A 275 14.00 -15.99 17.95
C ASP A 275 13.65 -17.37 17.39
N SER A 276 13.02 -18.22 18.22
CA SER A 276 12.57 -19.54 17.76
C SER A 276 11.47 -19.44 16.69
N ILE A 277 10.65 -18.38 16.74
CA ILE A 277 9.63 -18.08 15.74
C ILE A 277 10.28 -17.44 14.51
N LYS A 278 11.18 -16.46 14.67
CA LYS A 278 11.94 -15.87 13.54
C LYS A 278 12.59 -16.95 12.69
N ARG A 279 13.32 -17.87 13.32
CA ARG A 279 13.98 -18.99 12.64
C ARG A 279 12.99 -19.90 11.91
N ARG A 280 11.84 -20.19 12.51
CA ARG A 280 10.81 -21.06 11.91
C ARG A 280 10.14 -20.41 10.71
N VAL A 281 9.76 -19.15 10.83
CA VAL A 281 8.98 -18.42 9.83
C VAL A 281 9.89 -17.91 8.72
N PHE A 282 10.92 -17.14 9.08
CA PHE A 282 11.78 -16.45 8.13
C PHE A 282 12.99 -17.29 7.70
N GLY A 283 13.30 -18.37 8.43
CA GLY A 283 14.45 -19.25 8.14
C GLY A 283 15.76 -18.78 8.78
N GLU A 284 15.78 -17.59 9.35
CA GLU A 284 16.97 -16.96 9.94
C GLU A 284 16.59 -16.08 11.13
N VAL A 285 17.62 -15.59 11.83
CA VAL A 285 17.49 -14.61 12.92
C VAL A 285 18.46 -13.46 12.58
N LEU A 286 17.95 -12.41 11.92
CA LEU A 286 18.75 -11.26 11.52
C LEU A 286 19.29 -10.47 12.72
N SER A 287 18.49 -10.39 13.78
CA SER A 287 18.84 -9.81 15.07
C SER A 287 18.25 -10.64 16.20
N THR A 288 19.02 -10.80 17.27
CA THR A 288 18.55 -11.43 18.51
C THR A 288 17.35 -10.65 19.05
N GLY A 289 16.31 -11.37 19.42
CA GLY A 289 15.11 -10.80 20.00
C GLY A 289 15.27 -10.51 21.48
N GLU A 290 14.64 -9.41 21.91
CA GLU A 290 14.58 -9.02 23.31
C GLU A 290 13.13 -8.74 23.69
N ALA A 291 12.80 -9.01 24.95
CA ALA A 291 11.49 -8.68 25.48
C ALA A 291 11.27 -7.17 25.41
N LEU A 292 10.09 -6.78 24.93
CA LEU A 292 9.73 -5.38 24.76
C LEU A 292 9.24 -4.81 26.09
N ASP A 293 9.81 -3.69 26.52
CA ASP A 293 9.39 -2.99 27.73
C ASP A 293 8.11 -2.18 27.44
N PHE A 294 7.02 -2.59 28.07
CA PHE A 294 5.70 -1.98 27.95
C PHE A 294 5.31 -1.34 29.28
N THR A 295 5.17 -0.01 29.31
CA THR A 295 4.74 0.70 30.51
C THR A 295 3.26 1.00 30.45
N VAL A 296 2.48 0.45 31.38
CA VAL A 296 1.05 0.76 31.49
C VAL A 296 0.88 2.21 31.91
N LYS A 297 0.05 2.96 31.20
CA LYS A 297 -0.30 4.35 31.53
C LYS A 297 -1.78 4.47 31.87
N GLU A 298 -2.12 5.45 32.70
CA GLU A 298 -3.53 5.84 32.90
C GLU A 298 -4.12 6.33 31.58
N LYS A 299 -5.40 5.98 31.32
CA LYS A 299 -6.20 6.59 30.24
C LYS A 299 -6.15 8.11 30.38
N GLY A 300 -5.86 8.83 29.31
CA GLY A 300 -5.75 10.30 29.32
C GLY A 300 -4.38 10.89 29.68
N ASN A 301 -3.38 10.09 30.07
CA ASN A 301 -2.16 10.62 30.71
C ASN A 301 -0.85 10.36 29.96
N SER A 302 -0.95 10.07 28.66
CA SER A 302 0.21 10.11 27.77
C SER A 302 -0.15 11.01 26.59
N THR A 303 0.56 12.12 26.49
CA THR A 303 0.63 12.90 25.27
C THR A 303 2.04 12.71 24.76
N ASN A 304 2.24 11.75 23.85
CA ASN A 304 3.31 11.95 22.88
C ASN A 304 2.91 13.14 22.00
N GLU A 305 3.86 13.81 21.36
CA GLU A 305 3.63 15.01 20.52
C GLU A 305 2.58 14.81 19.39
N SER A 306 2.16 13.56 19.17
CA SER A 306 1.11 13.11 18.25
C SER A 306 -0.30 13.01 18.84
N GLY A 307 -0.50 13.30 20.14
CA GLY A 307 -1.83 13.30 20.79
C GLY A 307 -2.43 11.94 21.14
N ASP A 308 -1.63 10.87 21.17
CA ASP A 308 -2.10 9.50 21.44
C ASP A 308 -1.99 9.14 22.94
N GLU A 309 -3.12 8.79 23.57
CA GLU A 309 -3.19 8.32 24.95
C GLU A 309 -2.61 6.90 25.10
N GLY A 310 -1.32 6.75 25.46
CA GLY A 310 -0.79 5.45 25.91
C GLY A 310 0.74 5.29 25.95
N SER A 311 1.18 4.06 26.11
CA SER A 311 2.59 3.63 26.23
C SER A 311 3.51 3.89 25.01
N GLY A 312 3.01 4.52 23.94
CA GLY A 312 3.68 4.64 22.64
C GLY A 312 3.51 3.43 21.71
N TYR A 313 2.79 2.39 22.15
CA TYR A 313 2.44 1.22 21.35
C TYR A 313 1.01 1.28 20.80
N ILE A 314 0.65 0.35 19.92
CA ILE A 314 -0.68 0.28 19.30
C ILE A 314 -1.81 0.23 20.35
N LYS A 315 -2.95 0.84 20.02
CA LYS A 315 -4.12 0.93 20.91
C LYS A 315 -4.62 -0.44 21.41
N ALA A 316 -4.55 -1.49 20.58
CA ALA A 316 -4.93 -2.84 20.94
C ALA A 316 -4.19 -3.33 22.20
N TRP A 317 -2.90 -3.02 22.28
CA TRP A 317 -2.05 -3.38 23.40
C TRP A 317 -2.35 -2.53 24.63
N ASN A 318 -2.49 -1.22 24.47
CA ASN A 318 -2.90 -0.30 25.55
C ASN A 318 -4.22 -0.68 26.20
N TYR A 319 -5.20 -1.14 25.41
CA TYR A 319 -6.49 -1.57 25.96
C TYR A 319 -6.47 -2.97 26.53
N THR A 320 -5.63 -3.89 26.03
CA THR A 320 -5.74 -5.31 26.39
C THR A 320 -4.77 -5.74 27.49
N ILE A 321 -3.50 -5.31 27.42
CA ILE A 321 -2.45 -5.75 28.34
C ILE A 321 -2.80 -5.48 29.81
N PRO A 322 -3.38 -4.32 30.20
CA PRO A 322 -3.75 -4.07 31.60
C PRO A 322 -4.75 -5.07 32.19
N HIS A 323 -5.41 -5.88 31.36
CA HIS A 323 -6.35 -6.91 31.77
C HIS A 323 -5.75 -8.33 31.79
N LEU A 324 -4.43 -8.46 31.63
CA LEU A 324 -3.66 -9.71 31.71
C LEU A 324 -2.90 -9.80 33.04
N LEU A 325 -2.30 -10.97 33.28
CA LEU A 325 -1.45 -11.28 34.42
C LEU A 325 0.00 -11.51 33.98
N GLN A 326 0.95 -11.34 34.89
CA GLN A 326 2.33 -11.81 34.66
C GLN A 326 2.37 -13.33 34.42
N GLY A 327 3.28 -13.81 33.58
CA GLY A 327 3.36 -15.22 33.18
C GLY A 327 2.23 -15.71 32.26
N GLN A 328 1.34 -14.82 31.79
CA GLN A 328 0.19 -15.20 30.96
C GLN A 328 0.50 -15.17 29.47
N TRP A 329 0.09 -16.22 28.75
CA TRP A 329 -0.13 -16.16 27.31
C TRP A 329 -1.55 -15.68 27.00
N ALA A 330 -1.68 -14.82 25.99
CA ALA A 330 -2.96 -14.38 25.47
C ALA A 330 -2.91 -14.21 23.95
N ARG A 331 -4.09 -14.18 23.33
CA ARG A 331 -4.25 -13.74 21.94
C ARG A 331 -5.12 -12.51 21.88
N ILE A 332 -4.80 -11.61 20.95
CA ILE A 332 -5.52 -10.37 20.71
C ILE A 332 -5.84 -10.31 19.23
N VAL A 333 -7.08 -9.98 18.87
CA VAL A 333 -7.46 -9.69 17.49
C VAL A 333 -8.21 -8.37 17.46
N ALA A 334 -7.88 -7.52 16.49
CA ALA A 334 -8.50 -6.22 16.38
C ALA A 334 -8.55 -5.72 14.94
N THR A 335 -9.50 -4.84 14.67
CA THR A 335 -9.49 -4.00 13.46
C THR A 335 -8.27 -3.10 13.43
N SER A 336 -8.00 -2.53 12.26
CA SER A 336 -6.90 -1.60 12.06
C SER A 336 -6.98 -0.36 12.98
N PHE A 337 -8.17 0.03 13.46
CA PHE A 337 -8.38 1.14 14.42
C PHE A 337 -7.52 1.00 15.65
N TYR A 338 -7.40 -0.22 16.14
CA TYR A 338 -6.60 -0.51 17.30
C TYR A 338 -5.13 -0.82 16.95
N CYS A 339 -4.80 -0.82 15.67
CA CYS A 339 -3.49 -1.17 15.13
C CYS A 339 -2.92 0.00 14.30
N TYR A 340 -2.84 -0.14 12.97
CA TYR A 340 -2.18 0.81 12.05
C TYR A 340 -3.15 1.58 11.15
N GLY A 341 -4.46 1.49 11.43
CA GLY A 341 -5.54 2.27 10.82
C GLY A 341 -5.55 2.32 9.29
N ALA A 342 -6.03 3.45 8.79
CA ALA A 342 -6.07 3.75 7.36
C ALA A 342 -4.68 4.08 6.77
N THR A 343 -3.65 4.34 7.59
CA THR A 343 -2.26 4.56 7.12
C THR A 343 -1.53 3.28 6.76
N GLY A 344 -1.86 2.17 7.42
CA GLY A 344 -1.04 0.96 7.39
C GLY A 344 0.38 1.20 7.93
N GLN A 345 1.29 0.29 7.62
CA GLN A 345 2.73 0.38 7.80
C GLN A 345 3.43 -0.18 6.58
N TYR A 346 4.08 0.69 5.82
CA TYR A 346 4.71 0.31 4.58
C TYR A 346 6.23 0.41 4.73
N ARG A 347 6.97 -0.59 4.23
CA ARG A 347 8.42 -0.46 4.09
C ARG A 347 8.70 0.65 3.08
N ASN A 348 9.82 1.34 3.23
CA ASN A 348 10.31 2.21 2.16
C ASN A 348 10.49 1.36 0.89
N GLY A 349 9.69 1.63 -0.15
CA GLY A 349 9.61 0.81 -1.37
C GLY A 349 8.59 -0.34 -1.36
N SER A 350 7.74 -0.52 -0.34
CA SER A 350 6.68 -1.56 -0.34
C SER A 350 5.52 -1.25 -1.29
N ALA A 351 5.24 0.04 -1.55
CA ALA A 351 4.28 0.48 -2.54
C ALA A 351 5.03 0.97 -3.78
N THR A 352 4.85 0.32 -4.93
CA THR A 352 5.46 0.78 -6.20
C THR A 352 4.39 1.33 -7.12
N THR A 353 4.15 2.63 -7.06
CA THR A 353 3.40 3.39 -8.07
C THR A 353 3.76 4.89 -8.15
N THR A 354 4.44 5.50 -7.15
CA THR A 354 4.94 6.89 -7.25
C THR A 354 6.21 7.12 -6.41
N ASN A 355 6.92 8.23 -6.68
CA ASN A 355 8.08 8.69 -5.94
C ASN A 355 7.80 8.77 -4.42
N SER A 356 8.80 8.40 -3.62
CA SER A 356 8.75 8.29 -2.15
C SER A 356 8.29 9.55 -1.39
N ALA A 357 8.23 10.72 -2.03
CA ALA A 357 7.76 11.98 -1.43
C ALA A 357 6.25 12.22 -1.64
N ASP A 358 5.69 11.84 -2.80
CA ASP A 358 4.26 12.02 -3.12
C ASP A 358 3.39 11.00 -2.35
N TYR A 359 3.95 9.81 -2.12
CA TYR A 359 3.36 8.75 -1.29
C TYR A 359 2.99 9.24 0.12
N LEU A 360 3.89 9.98 0.79
CA LEU A 360 3.64 10.46 2.14
C LEU A 360 2.55 11.55 2.16
N TYR A 361 2.60 12.46 1.18
CA TYR A 361 1.72 13.63 1.10
C TYR A 361 0.27 13.26 0.74
N ALA A 362 0.07 12.39 -0.27
CA ALA A 362 -1.26 11.96 -0.66
C ALA A 362 -1.89 10.98 0.34
N ASN A 363 -1.07 10.21 1.05
CA ASN A 363 -1.51 9.37 2.16
C ASN A 363 -1.97 10.24 3.34
N LEU A 364 -1.25 11.30 3.72
CA LEU A 364 -1.65 12.22 4.82
C LEU A 364 -2.97 12.97 4.57
N VAL A 365 -3.21 13.46 3.34
CA VAL A 365 -4.45 14.20 2.99
C VAL A 365 -5.68 13.30 2.98
N ASN A 366 -5.54 12.06 2.48
CA ASN A 366 -6.64 11.08 2.52
C ASN A 366 -6.80 10.47 3.93
N ASN A 367 -5.70 10.29 4.66
CA ASN A 367 -5.75 9.83 6.04
C ASN A 367 -6.44 10.83 6.94
N SER A 368 -6.21 12.13 6.81
CA SER A 368 -6.87 13.12 7.67
C SER A 368 -8.41 13.12 7.51
N TYR A 369 -8.91 12.95 6.27
CA TYR A 369 -10.35 12.84 6.00
C TYR A 369 -10.97 11.56 6.59
N TYR A 370 -10.34 10.40 6.34
CA TYR A 370 -10.88 9.12 6.82
C TYR A 370 -10.57 8.83 8.28
N ASN A 371 -9.43 9.25 8.83
CA ASN A 371 -9.09 9.15 10.25
C ASN A 371 -10.04 10.01 11.09
N SER A 372 -10.56 11.12 10.56
CA SER A 372 -11.64 11.89 11.21
C SER A 372 -12.96 11.14 11.24
N TYR A 373 -13.36 10.47 10.14
CA TYR A 373 -14.55 9.60 10.10
C TYR A 373 -14.39 8.35 10.99
N TYR A 374 -13.21 7.74 10.96
CA TYR A 374 -12.85 6.55 11.72
C TYR A 374 -12.77 6.83 13.23
N ASN A 375 -12.25 8.00 13.62
CA ASN A 375 -12.36 8.50 15.00
C ASN A 375 -13.78 8.91 15.36
N MET A 376 -14.65 9.33 14.44
CA MET A 376 -16.06 9.57 14.76
C MET A 376 -16.85 8.28 15.03
N MET A 377 -16.52 7.17 14.36
CA MET A 377 -17.19 5.88 14.61
C MET A 377 -16.77 5.23 15.94
N TYR A 378 -15.50 5.37 16.34
CA TYR A 378 -14.94 4.68 17.52
C TYR A 378 -14.57 5.61 18.69
N GLY A 379 -14.43 6.91 18.46
CA GLY A 379 -14.06 7.93 19.44
C GLY A 379 -15.29 8.71 19.88
N GLY A 380 -16.02 8.17 20.85
CA GLY A 380 -17.14 8.86 21.47
C GLY A 380 -16.71 10.06 22.30
N TYR A 381 -16.38 11.21 21.69
CA TYR A 381 -16.37 12.52 22.36
C TYR A 381 -16.65 13.68 21.39
N GLY A 382 -17.87 14.22 21.47
CA GLY A 382 -18.15 15.65 21.33
C GLY A 382 -18.55 16.20 19.95
N GLY A 383 -19.86 16.27 19.68
CA GLY A 383 -20.37 17.13 18.60
C GLY A 383 -21.74 16.79 18.07
N GLY A 384 -22.75 16.70 18.96
CA GLY A 384 -24.13 16.57 18.51
C GLY A 384 -24.58 17.83 17.77
N TYR A 385 -24.88 17.71 16.47
CA TYR A 385 -26.00 18.39 15.84
C TYR A 385 -26.60 17.47 14.80
N GLY A 386 -27.79 16.95 15.11
CA GLY A 386 -28.57 16.15 14.17
C GLY A 386 -29.02 17.01 13.00
N TYR A 387 -28.61 16.61 11.80
CA TYR A 387 -29.33 16.89 10.57
C TYR A 387 -29.24 15.65 9.69
N GLY A 388 -30.41 15.10 9.34
CA GLY A 388 -30.57 13.92 8.49
C GLY A 388 -30.26 14.24 7.03
N TYR A 389 -28.98 14.45 6.72
CA TYR A 389 -28.46 14.60 5.37
C TYR A 389 -27.17 13.79 5.21
N ASP A 390 -26.98 13.27 4.00
CA ASP A 390 -25.90 12.35 3.65
C ASP A 390 -24.51 12.98 3.92
N PRO A 391 -23.69 12.43 4.85
CA PRO A 391 -22.44 13.06 5.32
C PRO A 391 -21.33 13.20 4.28
N TYR A 392 -21.47 12.59 3.09
CA TYR A 392 -20.43 12.58 2.07
C TYR A 392 -20.20 13.94 1.38
N ASP A 393 -21.21 14.81 1.28
CA ASP A 393 -21.14 15.98 0.38
C ASP A 393 -20.65 17.30 1.02
N TYR A 394 -20.88 17.54 2.32
CA TYR A 394 -20.64 18.88 2.92
C TYR A 394 -19.22 19.10 3.46
N ALA A 395 -18.46 18.01 3.63
CA ALA A 395 -17.12 18.01 4.21
C ALA A 395 -16.01 18.48 3.22
N SER A 396 -16.29 18.49 1.92
CA SER A 396 -15.27 18.60 0.87
C SER A 396 -14.73 20.01 0.62
N TYR A 397 -15.54 21.06 0.80
CA TYR A 397 -15.20 22.40 0.28
C TYR A 397 -14.49 23.32 1.28
N TYR A 398 -14.90 23.32 2.56
CA TYR A 398 -14.32 24.22 3.56
C TYR A 398 -13.02 23.69 4.18
N MET A 399 -12.80 22.37 4.19
CA MET A 399 -11.58 21.76 4.74
C MET A 399 -10.35 21.95 3.84
N GLN A 400 -10.51 22.13 2.53
CA GLN A 400 -9.39 22.38 1.61
C GLN A 400 -8.63 23.68 1.91
N GLN A 401 -9.29 24.73 2.42
CA GLN A 401 -8.64 26.03 2.65
C GLN A 401 -7.78 26.06 3.92
N GLU A 402 -8.16 25.35 4.99
CA GLU A 402 -7.33 25.31 6.20
C GLU A 402 -6.08 24.42 6.03
N LEU A 403 -6.13 23.44 5.12
CA LEU A 403 -5.02 22.55 4.79
C LEU A 403 -3.86 23.24 4.04
N MET A 404 -4.14 24.30 3.27
CA MET A 404 -3.09 25.15 2.67
C MET A 404 -2.34 25.98 3.72
N TYR A 405 -2.91 26.19 4.91
CA TYR A 405 -2.26 26.93 6.01
C TYR A 405 -1.32 26.04 6.85
N ALA A 406 -1.60 24.73 6.95
CA ALA A 406 -0.73 23.74 7.59
C ALA A 406 0.58 23.47 6.81
N GLN A 407 0.59 23.84 5.52
CA GLN A 407 1.70 23.73 4.57
C GLN A 407 3.00 24.43 4.99
N GLN A 408 2.95 25.37 5.95
CA GLN A 408 4.10 26.21 6.33
C GLN A 408 4.87 25.73 7.57
N ASN A 409 4.40 24.73 8.33
CA ASN A 409 4.91 24.51 9.71
C ASN A 409 5.19 23.06 10.12
N MET A 410 5.33 22.08 9.22
CA MET A 410 5.59 20.70 9.64
C MET A 410 7.07 20.33 9.57
N GLY A 411 7.69 20.31 10.75
CA GLY A 411 9.03 19.79 11.01
C GLY A 411 9.09 18.26 11.07
N GLU A 412 10.32 17.75 11.10
CA GLU A 412 10.70 16.34 11.15
C GLU A 412 10.11 15.58 12.36
N ASN A 413 9.99 14.24 12.22
CA ASN A 413 9.76 13.17 13.22
C ASN A 413 8.53 12.29 12.85
N VAL A 414 8.47 10.96 13.06
CA VAL A 414 9.04 10.05 14.07
C VAL A 414 9.31 8.68 13.40
N GLN A 415 10.49 8.08 13.60
CA GLN A 415 10.76 6.68 13.25
C GLN A 415 10.38 5.76 14.41
N THR A 416 9.54 4.75 14.15
CA THR A 416 9.40 3.59 15.03
C THR A 416 9.65 2.31 14.21
N THR A 417 10.58 1.49 14.72
CA THR A 417 10.95 0.10 14.36
C THR A 417 10.67 -0.38 12.93
N THR A 418 11.73 -0.72 12.19
CA THR A 418 11.73 -1.37 10.86
C THR A 418 10.74 -2.54 10.77
N VAL A 419 9.50 -2.27 10.35
CA VAL A 419 8.59 -3.34 9.94
C VAL A 419 9.15 -3.93 8.65
N THR A 420 9.49 -5.23 8.68
CA THR A 420 10.08 -5.90 7.51
C THR A 420 9.02 -6.27 6.47
N THR A 421 7.78 -6.48 6.94
CA THR A 421 6.61 -6.87 6.14
C THR A 421 5.63 -5.70 6.02
N GLU A 422 5.13 -5.43 4.82
CA GLU A 422 4.07 -4.43 4.58
C GLU A 422 2.77 -4.80 5.30
N ILE A 423 2.14 -3.84 5.96
CA ILE A 423 0.78 -3.90 6.50
C ILE A 423 -0.04 -2.83 5.80
N GLN A 424 -1.05 -3.23 5.04
CA GLN A 424 -1.83 -2.29 4.23
C GLN A 424 -2.88 -1.54 5.06
N SER A 425 -3.43 -0.46 4.51
CA SER A 425 -4.57 0.25 5.10
C SER A 425 -5.73 -0.70 5.44
N TYR A 426 -6.43 -0.45 6.55
CA TYR A 426 -7.59 -1.24 6.97
C TYR A 426 -7.31 -2.75 7.10
N THR A 427 -6.10 -3.10 7.54
CA THR A 427 -5.73 -4.49 7.77
C THR A 427 -5.94 -4.86 9.24
N PRO A 428 -6.90 -5.75 9.56
CA PRO A 428 -7.04 -6.28 10.90
C PRO A 428 -5.86 -7.20 11.25
N LEU A 429 -5.46 -7.18 12.51
CA LEU A 429 -4.29 -7.92 12.98
C LEU A 429 -4.59 -8.81 14.17
N TYR A 430 -3.75 -9.83 14.30
CA TYR A 430 -3.78 -10.83 15.35
C TYR A 430 -2.41 -10.87 16.05
N PHE A 431 -2.42 -10.95 17.37
CA PHE A 431 -1.21 -11.01 18.19
C PHE A 431 -1.28 -12.19 19.15
N GLU A 432 -0.19 -12.95 19.25
CA GLU A 432 0.08 -13.84 20.38
C GLU A 432 1.06 -13.13 21.30
N VAL A 433 0.70 -12.92 22.56
CA VAL A 433 1.52 -12.21 23.53
C VAL A 433 1.78 -13.08 24.77
N TYR A 434 2.97 -12.94 25.34
CA TYR A 434 3.35 -13.46 26.64
C TYR A 434 3.88 -12.34 27.50
N ILE A 435 3.31 -12.20 28.70
CA ILE A 435 3.79 -11.26 29.72
C ILE A 435 4.82 -12.01 30.57
N GLU A 436 6.06 -11.54 30.57
CA GLU A 436 7.12 -12.14 31.40
C GLU A 436 6.81 -11.98 32.89
N GLU A 437 7.26 -12.95 33.69
CA GLU A 437 7.10 -12.96 35.16
C GLU A 437 7.94 -11.89 35.86
#